data_AF-A0A5J9TE55-F1
#
_entry.id   AF-A0A5J9TE55-F1
#
_cell.length_a   1.000
_cell.length_b   1.000
_cell.length_c   1.000
_cell.angle_alpha   90.00
_cell.angle_beta   90.00
_cell.angle_gamma   90.00
#
_symmetry.space_group_name_H-M   'P 1'
#
loop_
_entity.id
_entity.type
_entity.pdbx_description
1 polymer ?
#
loop_
_entity_poly.entity_id
_entity_poly.type
_entity_poly.pdbx_seq_one_letter_code
_entity_poly.pdbx_strand_id
1 'polypeptide(L)'
;YFTNHNHNDFKLETVRTFQTSIMKNVYWKEFSLLVFVWTAFLALQITKNHTASCSTLYWVLNFLQIPVAVGVSMYKVYGLISEKRVLSSKGSQPLQLYIYCLFGIIAGLVGGLLGLGGAYVMAPLFIELGIPPQVASATATFAMMFSSSLSVVEYYLLHRFPVPYAAYFTTVAFIAPLVSQHVARRLINWLGRVSLIIFTLASMIFISALSLGGVGISNIIHNMDRKKTMGFENLCTYGV
;
A
#
# COMPACT_ATOMS: atom_id res chain seq x y z
N TYR A 1 11.75 32.78 39.17
CA TYR A 1 11.44 31.36 39.41
C TYR A 1 10.17 30.98 38.64
N PHE A 2 10.28 30.94 37.32
CA PHE A 2 9.34 30.27 36.43
C PHE A 2 10.02 29.00 35.92
N THR A 3 9.22 28.03 35.46
CA THR A 3 9.62 26.79 34.77
C THR A 3 9.90 25.58 35.67
N ASN A 4 8.90 24.69 35.84
CA ASN A 4 9.08 23.25 35.58
C ASN A 4 7.80 22.39 35.69
N HIS A 5 6.70 22.89 36.26
CA HIS A 5 5.55 22.00 36.54
C HIS A 5 4.58 21.79 35.36
N ASN A 6 4.33 22.81 34.51
CA ASN A 6 3.28 22.68 33.48
C ASN A 6 3.65 21.85 32.25
N HIS A 7 4.94 21.66 31.94
CA HIS A 7 5.32 20.94 30.73
C HIS A 7 5.20 19.41 30.90
N ASN A 8 5.48 18.91 32.10
CA ASN A 8 5.40 17.47 32.39
C ASN A 8 3.95 17.03 32.58
N ASP A 9 3.11 17.83 33.23
CA ASP A 9 1.69 17.51 33.41
C ASP A 9 0.91 17.58 32.09
N PHE A 10 1.12 18.59 31.24
CA PHE A 10 0.49 18.66 29.91
C PHE A 10 0.91 17.49 29.01
N LYS A 11 2.19 17.08 29.05
CA LYS A 11 2.69 15.95 28.27
C LYS A 11 2.17 14.62 28.80
N LEU A 12 2.06 14.46 30.12
CA LEU A 12 1.56 13.24 30.76
C LEU A 12 0.04 13.09 30.58
N GLU A 13 -0.73 14.19 30.61
CA GLU A 13 -2.18 14.23 30.41
C GLU A 13 -2.57 14.03 28.93
N THR A 14 -1.81 14.64 28.00
CA THR A 14 -1.96 14.38 26.55
C THR A 14 -1.62 12.92 26.20
N VAL A 15 -0.59 12.34 26.81
CA VAL A 15 -0.22 10.92 26.60
C VAL A 15 -1.27 9.98 27.20
N ARG A 16 -1.79 10.27 28.40
CA ARG A 16 -2.81 9.43 29.07
C ARG A 16 -4.16 9.45 28.33
N THR A 17 -4.61 10.60 27.86
CA THR A 17 -5.83 10.72 27.04
C THR A 17 -5.71 10.03 25.68
N PHE A 18 -4.54 10.08 25.04
CA PHE A 18 -4.28 9.33 23.80
C PHE A 18 -4.32 7.80 24.04
N GLN A 19 -3.77 7.33 25.16
CA GLN A 19 -3.63 5.90 25.44
C GLN A 19 -4.95 5.21 25.85
N THR A 20 -5.86 5.90 26.55
CA THR A 20 -7.19 5.35 26.89
C THR A 20 -8.24 5.53 25.79
N SER A 21 -7.99 6.39 24.79
CA SER A 21 -8.91 6.66 23.69
C SER A 21 -8.67 5.77 22.46
N ILE A 22 -7.41 5.49 22.09
CA ILE A 22 -7.09 4.69 20.90
C ILE A 22 -7.70 3.29 20.98
N MET A 23 -7.50 2.57 22.08
CA MET A 23 -7.94 1.17 22.18
C MET A 23 -9.45 0.98 22.18
N LYS A 24 -10.22 1.99 22.61
CA LYS A 24 -11.69 1.97 22.59
C LYS A 24 -12.28 2.45 21.27
N ASN A 25 -11.54 3.24 20.49
CA ASN A 25 -11.99 3.77 19.20
C ASN A 25 -11.58 2.91 18.00
N VAL A 26 -10.78 1.85 18.22
CA VAL A 26 -10.46 0.88 17.18
C VAL A 26 -11.65 -0.05 16.96
N TYR A 27 -12.13 -0.05 15.73
CA TYR A 27 -13.10 -1.00 15.18
C TYR A 27 -12.45 -2.40 15.08
N TRP A 28 -12.39 -3.11 16.22
CA TRP A 28 -11.67 -4.38 16.39
C TRP A 28 -12.16 -5.50 15.46
N LYS A 29 -13.44 -5.51 15.10
CA LYS A 29 -14.01 -6.50 14.18
C LYS A 29 -13.44 -6.33 12.77
N GLU A 30 -13.34 -5.09 12.32
CA GLU A 30 -12.85 -4.68 11.02
C GLU A 30 -11.34 -4.86 10.92
N PHE A 31 -10.61 -4.52 12.00
CA PHE A 31 -9.18 -4.76 12.11
C PHE A 31 -8.84 -6.25 12.13
N SER A 32 -9.60 -7.05 12.89
CA SER A 32 -9.44 -8.51 12.92
C SER A 32 -9.67 -9.16 11.55
N LEU A 33 -10.68 -8.70 10.80
CA LEU A 33 -10.90 -9.14 9.41
C LEU A 33 -9.71 -8.80 8.50
N LEU A 34 -9.11 -7.62 8.67
CA LEU A 34 -7.94 -7.21 7.89
C LEU A 34 -6.75 -8.15 8.18
N VAL A 35 -6.44 -8.37 9.47
CA VAL A 35 -5.38 -9.27 9.93
C VAL A 35 -5.61 -10.70 9.45
N PHE A 36 -6.86 -11.18 9.46
CA PHE A 36 -7.22 -12.50 8.95
C PHE A 36 -6.92 -12.63 7.45
N VAL A 37 -7.28 -11.64 6.63
CA VAL A 37 -6.94 -11.65 5.19
C VAL A 37 -5.43 -11.71 5.02
N TRP A 38 -4.68 -10.92 5.78
CA TRP A 38 -3.22 -10.89 5.70
C TRP A 38 -2.55 -12.18 6.08
N THR A 39 -2.96 -12.82 7.18
CA THR A 39 -2.41 -14.11 7.59
C THR A 39 -2.76 -15.19 6.58
N ALA A 40 -3.98 -15.18 6.04
CA ALA A 40 -4.38 -16.12 4.99
C ALA A 40 -3.54 -15.95 3.72
N PHE A 41 -3.34 -14.71 3.25
CA PHE A 41 -2.50 -14.43 2.08
C PHE A 41 -1.04 -14.83 2.32
N LEU A 42 -0.50 -14.52 3.49
CA LEU A 42 0.85 -14.89 3.87
C LEU A 42 1.03 -16.42 3.92
N ALA A 43 0.09 -17.15 4.51
CA ALA A 43 0.11 -18.61 4.55
C ALA A 43 0.06 -19.22 3.13
N LEU A 44 -0.78 -18.66 2.24
CA LEU A 44 -0.84 -19.09 0.84
C LEU A 44 0.50 -18.85 0.11
N GLN A 45 1.15 -17.71 0.33
CA GLN A 45 2.44 -17.38 -0.30
C GLN A 45 3.57 -18.31 0.19
N ILE A 46 3.62 -18.60 1.50
CA ILE A 46 4.59 -19.55 2.06
C ILE A 46 4.36 -20.95 1.47
N THR A 47 3.11 -21.42 1.45
CA THR A 47 2.75 -22.73 0.90
C THR A 47 3.12 -22.83 -0.59
N LYS A 48 2.91 -21.75 -1.34
CA LYS A 48 3.31 -21.67 -2.75
C LYS A 48 4.81 -21.85 -2.94
N ASN A 49 5.63 -21.27 -2.06
CA ASN A 49 7.10 -21.38 -2.12
C ASN A 49 7.62 -22.81 -1.92
N HIS A 50 6.89 -23.65 -1.19
CA HIS A 50 7.23 -25.07 -0.99
C HIS A 50 6.78 -25.97 -2.15
N THR A 51 6.03 -25.44 -3.13
CA THR A 51 5.50 -26.21 -4.25
C THR A 51 6.37 -26.00 -5.49
N ALA A 52 6.67 -27.07 -6.24
CA ALA A 52 7.44 -26.97 -7.47
C ALA A 52 6.77 -26.04 -8.51
N SER A 53 7.57 -25.18 -9.13
CA SER A 53 7.18 -24.35 -10.27
C SER A 53 6.55 -25.23 -11.36
N CYS A 54 5.40 -24.83 -11.90
CA CYS A 54 4.68 -25.55 -12.97
C CYS A 54 3.84 -26.78 -12.51
N SER A 55 3.62 -27.00 -11.20
CA SER A 55 2.63 -27.98 -10.70
C SER A 55 1.18 -27.47 -10.74
N THR A 56 0.20 -28.35 -10.92
CA THR A 56 -1.24 -28.01 -10.82
C THR A 56 -1.59 -27.37 -9.47
N LEU A 57 -0.91 -27.78 -8.39
CA LEU A 57 -1.06 -27.21 -7.06
C LEU A 57 -0.63 -25.74 -6.97
N TYR A 58 0.40 -25.33 -7.74
CA TYR A 58 0.86 -23.94 -7.78
C TYR A 58 -0.24 -23.02 -8.34
N TRP A 59 -0.87 -23.43 -9.44
CA TRP A 59 -1.96 -22.67 -10.04
C TRP A 59 -3.20 -22.63 -9.14
N VAL A 60 -3.56 -23.76 -8.52
CA VAL A 60 -4.68 -23.82 -7.56
C VAL A 60 -4.45 -22.88 -6.38
N LEU A 61 -3.25 -22.84 -5.79
CA LEU A 61 -2.92 -21.93 -4.68
C LEU A 61 -2.96 -20.45 -5.09
N ASN A 62 -2.57 -20.14 -6.32
CA ASN A 62 -2.63 -18.77 -6.86
C ASN A 62 -4.08 -18.33 -7.07
N PHE A 63 -4.90 -19.19 -7.68
CA PHE A 63 -6.33 -18.92 -7.83
C PHE A 63 -7.04 -18.83 -6.48
N LEU A 64 -6.61 -19.57 -5.46
CA LEU A 64 -7.22 -19.56 -4.12
C LEU A 64 -7.12 -18.20 -3.40
N GLN A 65 -6.17 -17.33 -3.77
CA GLN A 65 -6.12 -15.95 -3.26
C GLN A 65 -7.34 -15.12 -3.70
N ILE A 66 -7.92 -15.42 -4.87
CA ILE A 66 -9.07 -14.69 -5.41
C ILE A 66 -10.35 -14.96 -4.60
N PRO A 67 -10.78 -16.21 -4.34
CA PRO A 67 -11.91 -16.51 -3.46
C PRO A 67 -11.79 -15.92 -2.07
N VAL A 68 -10.58 -15.89 -1.48
CA VAL A 68 -10.39 -15.29 -0.14
C VAL A 68 -10.65 -13.79 -0.17
N ALA A 69 -10.10 -13.07 -1.15
CA ALA A 69 -10.35 -11.63 -1.30
C ALA A 69 -11.80 -11.31 -1.66
N VAL A 70 -12.39 -12.06 -2.59
CA VAL A 70 -13.79 -11.88 -3.02
C VAL A 70 -14.73 -12.21 -1.87
N GLY A 71 -14.50 -13.29 -1.14
CA GLY A 71 -15.33 -13.70 0.00
C GLY A 71 -15.39 -12.65 1.11
N VAL A 72 -14.24 -12.10 1.52
CA VAL A 72 -14.20 -11.06 2.56
C VAL A 72 -14.79 -9.74 2.06
N SER A 73 -14.55 -9.36 0.80
CA SER A 73 -15.15 -8.18 0.19
C SER A 73 -16.67 -8.30 0.11
N MET A 74 -17.16 -9.46 -0.31
CA MET A 74 -18.58 -9.76 -0.44
C MET A 74 -19.27 -9.82 0.93
N TYR A 75 -18.64 -10.39 1.95
CA TYR A 75 -19.13 -10.35 3.34
C TYR A 75 -19.32 -8.91 3.84
N LYS A 76 -18.33 -8.03 3.62
CA LYS A 76 -18.46 -6.61 3.99
C LYS A 76 -19.54 -5.90 3.20
N VAL A 77 -19.63 -6.13 1.89
CA VAL A 77 -20.67 -5.54 1.04
C VAL A 77 -22.06 -6.00 1.48
N TYR A 78 -22.25 -7.28 1.80
CA TYR A 78 -23.53 -7.77 2.31
C TYR A 78 -23.89 -7.15 3.67
N GLY A 79 -22.94 -7.03 4.60
CA GLY A 79 -23.15 -6.34 5.88
C GLY A 79 -23.53 -4.86 5.69
N LEU A 80 -22.82 -4.17 4.81
CA LEU A 80 -23.09 -2.77 4.45
C LEU A 80 -24.46 -2.60 3.81
N ILE A 81 -24.88 -3.51 2.92
CA ILE A 81 -26.22 -3.47 2.32
C ILE A 81 -27.28 -3.73 3.39
N SER A 82 -27.04 -4.66 4.32
CA SER A 82 -27.94 -4.97 5.44
C SER A 82 -28.14 -3.77 6.37
N GLU A 83 -27.08 -3.01 6.68
CA GLU A 83 -27.16 -1.78 7.49
C GLU A 83 -27.69 -0.56 6.72
N LYS A 84 -27.30 -0.38 5.45
CA LYS A 84 -27.78 0.77 4.63
C LYS A 84 -29.26 0.69 4.26
N ARG A 85 -29.91 -0.49 4.32
CA ARG A 85 -31.38 -0.54 4.18
C ARG A 85 -32.11 0.29 5.24
N VAL A 86 -31.44 0.65 6.34
CA VAL A 86 -32.01 1.47 7.43
C VAL A 86 -31.72 2.98 7.27
N LEU A 87 -30.82 3.40 6.37
CA LEU A 87 -30.40 4.80 6.14
C LEU A 87 -30.59 5.30 4.68
N SER A 88 -31.38 4.58 3.87
CA SER A 88 -31.48 4.79 2.43
C SER A 88 -32.27 6.05 2.03
N SER A 89 -31.59 7.20 1.97
CA SER A 89 -32.06 8.40 1.24
C SER A 89 -30.94 9.11 0.46
N LYS A 90 -30.01 8.36 -0.13
CA LYS A 90 -29.15 8.90 -1.19
C LYS A 90 -28.87 7.81 -2.22
N GLY A 91 -29.52 7.93 -3.38
CA GLY A 91 -29.62 6.90 -4.41
C GLY A 91 -28.29 6.55 -5.07
N SER A 92 -27.56 5.59 -4.50
CA SER A 92 -26.48 4.90 -5.22
C SER A 92 -27.07 3.79 -6.08
N GLN A 93 -27.05 3.98 -7.41
CA GLN A 93 -27.46 2.97 -8.38
C GLN A 93 -26.53 1.74 -8.30
N PRO A 94 -27.03 0.50 -8.49
CA PRO A 94 -26.21 -0.72 -8.42
C PRO A 94 -25.03 -0.71 -9.42
N LEU A 95 -25.16 0.01 -10.53
CA LEU A 95 -24.10 0.23 -11.52
C LEU A 95 -22.86 0.91 -10.92
N GLN A 96 -23.06 1.84 -10.00
CA GLN A 96 -21.98 2.63 -9.42
C GLN A 96 -21.06 1.77 -8.54
N LEU A 97 -21.66 0.83 -7.79
CA LEU A 97 -20.92 -0.14 -6.96
C LEU A 97 -20.07 -1.09 -7.82
N TYR A 98 -20.60 -1.53 -8.96
CA TYR A 98 -19.89 -2.39 -9.89
C TYR A 98 -18.67 -1.69 -10.51
N ILE A 99 -18.82 -0.42 -10.92
CA ILE A 99 -17.73 0.40 -11.44
C ILE A 99 -16.62 0.56 -10.39
N TYR A 100 -16.97 0.77 -9.12
CA TYR A 100 -15.97 0.88 -8.04
C TYR A 100 -15.20 -0.41 -7.78
N CYS A 101 -15.86 -1.58 -7.84
CA CYS A 101 -15.18 -2.87 -7.75
C CYS A 101 -14.19 -3.06 -8.91
N LEU A 102 -14.58 -2.75 -10.14
CA LEU A 102 -13.68 -2.83 -11.30
C LEU A 102 -12.48 -1.90 -11.14
N PHE A 103 -12.71 -0.67 -10.70
CA PHE A 103 -11.62 0.29 -10.49
C PHE A 103 -10.67 -0.17 -9.37
N GLY A 104 -11.20 -0.79 -8.31
CA GLY A 104 -10.40 -1.41 -7.25
C GLY A 104 -9.53 -2.58 -7.73
N ILE A 105 -10.04 -3.41 -8.64
CA ILE A 105 -9.26 -4.50 -9.25
C ILE A 105 -8.13 -3.94 -10.12
N ILE A 106 -8.44 -2.95 -10.98
CA ILE A 106 -7.43 -2.28 -11.83
C ILE A 106 -6.38 -1.61 -10.95
N ALA A 107 -6.80 -0.92 -9.88
CA ALA A 107 -5.92 -0.32 -8.89
C ALA A 107 -4.98 -1.33 -8.24
N GLY A 108 -5.49 -2.49 -7.86
CA GLY A 108 -4.72 -3.58 -7.26
C GLY A 108 -3.71 -4.17 -8.24
N LEU A 109 -4.11 -4.41 -9.48
CA LEU A 109 -3.24 -4.93 -10.55
C LEU A 109 -2.07 -3.97 -10.83
N VAL A 110 -2.37 -2.71 -11.12
CA VAL A 110 -1.34 -1.71 -11.42
C VAL A 110 -0.49 -1.45 -10.17
N GLY A 111 -1.09 -1.40 -8.98
CA GLY A 111 -0.37 -1.17 -7.73
C GLY A 111 0.52 -2.34 -7.30
N GLY A 112 0.13 -3.57 -7.65
CA GLY A 112 0.94 -4.78 -7.47
C GLY A 112 2.12 -4.82 -8.44
N LEU A 113 1.90 -4.48 -9.73
CA LEU A 113 2.96 -4.43 -10.75
C LEU A 113 4.00 -3.35 -10.44
N LEU A 114 3.57 -2.17 -9.99
CA LEU A 114 4.47 -1.08 -9.63
C LEU A 114 5.11 -1.25 -8.24
N GLY A 115 4.63 -2.20 -7.43
CA GLY A 115 5.10 -2.41 -6.06
C GLY A 115 4.80 -1.24 -5.09
N LEU A 116 3.93 -0.31 -5.49
CA LEU A 116 3.59 0.88 -4.70
C LEU A 116 2.47 0.61 -3.67
N GLY A 117 1.72 -0.49 -3.85
CA GLY A 117 0.45 -0.71 -3.15
C GLY A 117 -0.62 0.25 -3.69
N GLY A 118 -1.81 -0.24 -4.03
CA GLY A 118 -2.85 0.49 -4.80
C GLY A 118 -3.42 1.80 -4.21
N ALA A 119 -2.79 2.37 -3.18
CA ALA A 119 -3.17 3.60 -2.50
C ALA A 119 -3.18 4.86 -3.38
N TYR A 120 -2.34 4.92 -4.42
CA TYR A 120 -2.33 6.06 -5.36
C TYR A 120 -3.62 6.12 -6.20
N VAL A 121 -4.30 4.99 -6.42
CA VAL A 121 -5.61 4.95 -7.10
C VAL A 121 -6.75 5.15 -6.12
N MET A 122 -6.60 4.66 -4.88
CA MET A 122 -7.62 4.84 -3.82
C MET A 122 -7.75 6.31 -3.39
N ALA A 123 -6.67 7.08 -3.42
CA ALA A 123 -6.68 8.49 -3.03
C ALA A 123 -7.66 9.37 -3.86
N PRO A 124 -7.57 9.43 -5.21
CA PRO A 124 -8.52 10.20 -6.01
C PRO A 124 -9.95 9.63 -5.93
N LEU A 125 -10.10 8.30 -5.86
CA LEU A 125 -11.40 7.65 -5.76
C LEU A 125 -12.18 8.08 -4.51
N PHE A 126 -11.51 8.20 -3.35
CA PHE A 126 -12.17 8.70 -2.15
C PHE A 126 -12.57 10.18 -2.24
N ILE A 127 -11.80 11.00 -2.96
CA ILE A 127 -12.14 12.42 -3.16
C ILE A 127 -13.37 12.53 -4.08
N GLU A 128 -13.47 11.72 -5.14
CA GLU A 128 -14.66 11.69 -6.02
C GLU A 128 -15.92 11.22 -5.28
N LEU A 129 -15.77 10.38 -4.25
CA LEU A 129 -16.85 9.95 -3.37
C LEU A 129 -17.29 11.04 -2.37
N GLY A 130 -16.65 12.21 -2.37
CA GLY A 130 -16.94 13.31 -1.45
C GLY A 130 -16.42 13.09 -0.02
N ILE A 131 -15.51 12.12 0.17
CA ILE A 131 -14.86 11.87 1.45
C ILE A 131 -13.81 12.97 1.69
N PRO A 132 -13.73 13.56 2.90
CA PRO A 132 -12.73 14.58 3.17
C PRO A 132 -11.30 14.06 2.90
N PRO A 133 -10.43 14.86 2.25
CA PRO A 133 -9.11 14.39 1.78
C PRO A 133 -8.21 13.91 2.93
N GLN A 134 -8.41 14.42 4.14
CA GLN A 134 -7.64 14.04 5.32
C GLN A 134 -7.88 12.59 5.76
N VAL A 135 -9.15 12.15 5.80
CA VAL A 135 -9.49 10.75 6.16
C VAL A 135 -9.24 9.79 5.00
N ALA A 136 -9.44 10.24 3.76
CA ALA A 136 -9.10 9.49 2.56
C ALA A 136 -7.61 9.16 2.50
N SER A 137 -6.77 10.17 2.71
CA SER A 137 -5.30 10.01 2.74
C SER A 137 -4.87 9.06 3.84
N ALA A 138 -5.38 9.24 5.07
CA ALA A 138 -5.06 8.35 6.20
C ALA A 138 -5.43 6.88 5.90
N THR A 139 -6.62 6.64 5.34
CA THR A 139 -7.10 5.30 4.98
C THR A 139 -6.23 4.66 3.91
N ALA A 140 -5.85 5.42 2.87
CA ALA A 140 -4.99 4.93 1.80
C ALA A 140 -3.58 4.58 2.31
N THR A 141 -2.98 5.41 3.16
CA THR A 141 -1.68 5.12 3.79
C THR A 141 -1.74 3.92 4.73
N PHE A 142 -2.85 3.74 5.44
CA PHE A 142 -3.05 2.56 6.30
C PHE A 142 -3.14 1.27 5.47
N ALA A 143 -3.89 1.28 4.37
CA ALA A 143 -3.96 0.16 3.44
C ALA A 143 -2.60 -0.15 2.79
N MET A 144 -1.83 0.89 2.42
CA MET A 144 -0.48 0.75 1.90
C MET A 144 0.46 0.10 2.93
N MET A 145 0.46 0.60 4.17
CA MET A 145 1.28 0.03 5.26
C MET A 145 1.01 -1.47 5.43
N PHE A 146 -0.25 -1.87 5.38
CA PHE A 146 -0.64 -3.26 5.52
C PHE A 146 -0.17 -4.13 4.34
N SER A 147 -0.37 -3.66 3.10
CA SER A 147 0.11 -4.35 1.91
C SER A 147 1.64 -4.46 1.88
N SER A 148 2.36 -3.38 2.23
CA SER A 148 3.82 -3.38 2.28
C SER A 148 4.35 -4.32 3.37
N SER A 149 3.68 -4.37 4.54
CA SER A 149 4.07 -5.29 5.62
C SER A 149 3.96 -6.76 5.18
N LEU A 150 2.92 -7.11 4.41
CA LEU A 150 2.76 -8.46 3.86
C LEU A 150 3.96 -8.83 2.98
N SER A 151 4.33 -7.94 2.06
CA SER A 151 5.47 -8.16 1.17
C SER A 151 6.78 -8.29 1.95
N VAL A 152 7.05 -7.42 2.93
CA VAL A 152 8.29 -7.49 3.71
C VAL A 152 8.41 -8.83 4.44
N VAL A 153 7.33 -9.29 5.09
CA VAL A 153 7.36 -10.57 5.81
C VAL A 153 7.49 -11.75 4.85
N GLU A 154 6.78 -11.72 3.72
CA GLU A 154 6.92 -12.73 2.67
C GLU A 154 8.37 -12.83 2.17
N TYR A 155 8.97 -11.73 1.75
CA TYR A 155 10.35 -11.71 1.25
C TYR A 155 11.38 -12.10 2.32
N TYR A 156 11.13 -11.76 3.58
CA TYR A 156 11.97 -12.14 4.71
C TYR A 156 11.93 -13.66 4.94
N LEU A 157 10.73 -14.25 4.99
CA LEU A 157 10.53 -15.69 5.20
C LEU A 157 11.03 -16.54 4.03
N LEU A 158 10.98 -16.02 2.81
CA LEU A 158 11.50 -16.70 1.63
C LEU A 158 13.04 -16.70 1.54
N HIS A 159 13.74 -16.10 2.50
CA HIS A 159 15.21 -15.98 2.55
C HIS A 159 15.85 -15.46 1.25
N ARG A 160 15.09 -14.75 0.42
CA ARG A 160 15.51 -14.27 -0.91
C ARG A 160 16.34 -12.99 -0.84
N PHE A 161 16.61 -12.46 0.36
CA PHE A 161 17.10 -11.10 0.57
C PHE A 161 18.39 -11.01 1.40
N PRO A 162 19.39 -10.22 0.96
CA PRO A 162 20.49 -9.84 1.82
C PRO A 162 20.00 -8.77 2.83
N VAL A 163 19.81 -9.20 4.07
CA VAL A 163 19.36 -8.40 5.22
C VAL A 163 20.05 -7.03 5.39
N PRO A 164 21.37 -6.87 5.20
CA PRO A 164 22.01 -5.56 5.43
C PRO A 164 21.54 -4.48 4.44
N TYR A 165 21.30 -4.83 3.18
CA TYR A 165 20.80 -3.87 2.19
C TYR A 165 19.36 -3.47 2.49
N ALA A 166 18.53 -4.41 2.93
CA ALA A 166 17.15 -4.12 3.33
C ALA A 166 17.11 -3.12 4.50
N ALA A 167 17.92 -3.35 5.54
CA ALA A 167 18.01 -2.45 6.68
C ALA A 167 18.46 -1.03 6.27
N TYR A 168 19.45 -0.92 5.39
CA TYR A 168 19.88 0.37 4.84
C TYR A 168 18.72 1.09 4.13
N PHE A 169 18.03 0.43 3.20
CA PHE A 169 16.89 1.04 2.50
C PHE A 169 15.73 1.39 3.42
N THR A 170 15.45 0.60 4.46
CA THR A 170 14.41 0.93 5.45
C THR A 170 14.74 2.21 6.21
N THR A 171 16.00 2.40 6.64
CA THR A 171 16.38 3.63 7.35
C THR A 171 16.25 4.87 6.46
N VAL A 172 16.68 4.78 5.20
CA VAL A 172 16.53 5.86 4.22
C VAL A 172 15.05 6.13 3.93
N ALA A 173 14.25 5.09 3.72
CA ALA A 173 12.82 5.18 3.46
C ALA A 173 12.02 5.70 4.66
N PHE A 174 12.54 5.63 5.87
CA PHE A 174 11.92 6.22 7.05
C PHE A 174 12.27 7.71 7.18
N ILE A 175 13.54 8.08 7.00
CA ILE A 175 14.00 9.46 7.15
C ILE A 175 13.50 10.34 6.00
N ALA A 176 13.53 9.85 4.75
CA ALA A 176 13.24 10.67 3.57
C ALA A 176 11.80 11.23 3.55
N PRO A 177 10.72 10.47 3.86
CA PRO A 177 9.37 11.02 3.92
C PRO A 177 9.18 12.01 5.07
N LEU A 178 9.82 11.79 6.23
CA LEU A 178 9.74 12.71 7.36
C LEU A 178 10.31 14.08 6.99
N VAL A 179 11.49 14.08 6.38
CA VAL A 179 12.14 15.30 5.87
C VAL A 179 11.29 15.92 4.76
N SER A 180 10.86 15.12 3.77
CA SER A 180 10.04 15.59 2.64
C SER A 180 8.74 16.25 3.10
N GLN A 181 8.02 15.67 4.05
CA GLN A 181 6.78 16.24 4.58
C GLN A 181 7.04 17.51 5.39
N HIS A 182 8.13 17.57 6.17
CA HIS A 182 8.50 18.77 6.93
C HIS A 182 8.86 19.92 5.98
N VAL A 183 9.71 19.64 4.99
CA VAL A 183 10.14 20.61 3.97
C VAL A 183 8.94 21.06 3.13
N ALA A 184 8.08 20.15 2.67
CA ALA A 184 6.90 20.49 1.88
C ALA A 184 5.95 21.43 2.64
N ARG A 185 5.62 21.12 3.90
CA ARG A 185 4.79 22.01 4.73
C ARG A 185 5.44 23.38 4.93
N ARG A 186 6.75 23.41 5.18
CA ARG A 186 7.49 24.66 5.36
C ARG A 186 7.55 25.49 4.08
N LEU A 187 7.72 24.85 2.93
CA LEU A 187 7.74 25.50 1.61
C LEU A 187 6.37 26.10 1.26
N ILE A 188 5.29 25.37 1.55
CA ILE A 188 3.91 25.86 1.35
C ILE A 188 3.65 27.10 2.21
N ASN A 189 4.03 27.07 3.48
CA ASN A 189 3.85 28.21 4.39
C ASN A 189 4.70 29.43 3.99
N TRP A 190 5.87 29.20 3.40
CA TRP A 190 6.78 30.30 3.02
C TRP A 190 6.35 31.01 1.73
N LEU A 191 5.80 30.28 0.76
CA LEU A 191 5.54 30.80 -0.58
C LEU A 191 4.05 30.99 -0.90
N GLY A 192 3.13 30.37 -0.15
CA GLY A 192 1.69 30.60 -0.23
C GLY A 192 1.01 30.29 -1.58
N ARG A 193 1.70 29.61 -2.52
CA ARG A 193 1.19 29.33 -3.88
C ARG A 193 1.11 27.83 -4.17
N VAL A 194 -0.05 27.39 -4.64
CA VAL A 194 -0.35 25.98 -4.99
C VAL A 194 0.47 25.48 -6.19
N SER A 195 0.86 26.38 -7.12
CA SER A 195 1.61 26.03 -8.34
C SER A 195 2.96 25.37 -8.09
N LEU A 196 3.58 25.62 -6.93
CA LEU A 196 4.87 25.01 -6.56
C LEU A 196 4.76 23.51 -6.28
N ILE A 197 3.63 23.04 -5.73
CA ILE A 197 3.40 21.60 -5.49
C ILE A 197 3.44 20.86 -6.82
N ILE A 198 2.74 21.40 -7.83
CA ILE A 198 2.69 20.84 -9.16
C ILE A 198 4.09 20.86 -9.81
N PHE A 199 4.83 21.95 -9.66
CA PHE A 199 6.20 22.06 -10.17
C PHE A 199 7.16 21.03 -9.54
N THR A 200 7.10 20.85 -8.21
CA THR A 200 7.92 19.86 -7.52
C THR A 200 7.57 18.44 -7.98
N LEU A 201 6.28 18.12 -8.08
CA LEU A 201 5.82 16.82 -8.58
C LEU A 201 6.28 16.56 -10.02
N ALA A 202 6.14 17.54 -10.91
CA ALA A 202 6.58 17.44 -12.29
C ALA A 202 8.09 17.24 -12.40
N SER A 203 8.89 17.99 -11.62
CA SER A 203 10.34 17.84 -11.60
C SER A 203 10.79 16.45 -11.11
N MET A 204 10.13 15.92 -10.07
CA MET A 204 10.42 14.59 -9.54
C MET A 204 10.11 13.50 -10.57
N ILE A 205 8.97 13.60 -11.27
CA ILE A 205 8.58 12.66 -12.33
C ILE A 205 9.59 12.73 -13.48
N PHE A 206 9.99 13.94 -13.89
CA PHE A 206 10.95 14.15 -14.97
C PHE A 206 12.32 13.54 -14.66
N ILE A 207 12.87 13.81 -13.46
CA ILE A 207 14.15 13.23 -13.02
C ILE A 207 14.07 11.71 -12.94
N SER A 208 12.95 11.17 -12.43
CA SER A 208 12.72 9.72 -12.33
C SER A 208 12.68 9.06 -13.71
N ALA A 209 11.98 9.68 -14.68
CA ALA A 209 11.88 9.18 -16.04
C ALA A 209 13.23 9.17 -16.76
N LEU A 210 14.03 10.23 -16.59
CA LEU A 210 15.38 10.30 -17.16
C LEU A 210 16.32 9.26 -16.55
N SER A 211 16.31 9.09 -15.23
CA SER A 211 17.18 8.14 -14.54
C SER A 211 16.82 6.69 -14.87
N LEU A 212 15.54 6.30 -14.70
CA LEU A 212 15.08 4.94 -14.98
C LEU A 212 15.18 4.61 -16.47
N GLY A 213 14.80 5.54 -17.35
CA GLY A 213 14.91 5.38 -18.79
C GLY A 213 16.36 5.24 -19.23
N GLY A 214 17.27 6.08 -18.71
CA GLY A 214 18.69 6.03 -19.01
C GLY A 214 19.36 4.72 -18.57
N VAL A 215 19.12 4.29 -17.33
CA VAL A 215 19.64 3.01 -16.81
C VAL A 215 19.04 1.82 -17.57
N GLY A 216 17.75 1.88 -17.91
CA GLY A 216 17.07 0.85 -18.69
C GLY A 216 17.70 0.68 -20.07
N ILE A 217 17.86 1.77 -20.83
CA ILE A 217 18.48 1.75 -22.17
C ILE A 217 19.93 1.28 -22.09
N SER A 218 20.70 1.80 -21.12
CA SER A 218 22.09 1.39 -20.92
C SER A 218 22.21 -0.11 -20.65
N ASN A 219 21.34 -0.66 -19.80
CA ASN A 219 21.32 -2.08 -19.49
C ASN A 219 20.92 -2.93 -20.71
N ILE A 220 19.94 -2.49 -21.52
CA ILE A 220 19.53 -3.21 -22.73
C ILE A 220 20.68 -3.29 -23.74
N ILE A 221 21.34 -2.15 -24.03
CA ILE A 221 22.47 -2.11 -24.97
C ILE A 221 23.61 -3.00 -24.47
N HIS A 222 23.96 -2.90 -23.17
CA HIS A 222 25.01 -3.73 -22.59
C HIS A 222 24.71 -5.23 -22.67
N ASN A 223 23.44 -5.63 -22.47
CA ASN A 223 23.04 -7.02 -22.55
C ASN A 223 22.99 -7.55 -23.99
N MET A 224 22.64 -6.68 -24.95
CA MET A 224 22.72 -6.99 -26.39
C MET A 224 24.17 -7.25 -26.84
N ASP A 225 25.12 -6.40 -26.45
CA ASP A 225 26.54 -6.55 -26.82
C ASP A 225 27.16 -7.85 -26.29
N ARG A 226 26.69 -8.32 -25.12
CA ARG A 226 27.17 -9.55 -24.47
C ARG A 226 26.46 -10.82 -24.96
N LYS A 227 25.50 -10.73 -25.91
CA LYS A 227 24.58 -11.83 -26.32
C LYS A 227 23.95 -12.56 -25.13
N LYS A 228 23.71 -11.88 -24.01
CA LYS A 228 23.06 -12.47 -22.83
C LYS A 228 21.54 -12.55 -23.06
N THR A 229 20.91 -13.60 -22.56
CA THR A 229 19.45 -13.72 -22.56
C THR A 229 18.85 -12.54 -21.81
N MET A 230 17.81 -11.92 -22.37
CA MET A 230 17.15 -10.75 -21.78
C MET A 230 16.24 -11.09 -20.58
N GLY A 231 16.43 -12.26 -19.96
CA GLY A 231 15.66 -12.74 -18.82
C GLY A 231 14.29 -13.34 -19.17
N PHE A 232 13.96 -13.49 -20.46
CA PHE A 232 12.78 -14.24 -20.91
C PHE A 232 13.09 -15.75 -20.92
N GLU A 233 13.31 -16.31 -19.74
CA GLU A 233 13.41 -17.76 -19.56
C GLU A 233 12.01 -18.36 -19.30
N ASN A 234 11.79 -19.62 -19.73
CA ASN A 234 10.54 -20.32 -19.46
C ASN A 234 10.40 -20.61 -17.96
N LEU A 235 9.23 -20.28 -17.41
CA LEU A 235 8.89 -20.48 -15.99
C LEU A 235 9.02 -21.94 -15.52
N CYS A 236 8.99 -22.90 -16.44
CA CYS A 236 9.08 -24.33 -16.15
C CYS A 236 10.50 -24.93 -16.29
N THR A 237 11.52 -24.12 -16.61
CA THR A 237 12.92 -24.61 -16.73
C THR A 237 13.62 -24.72 -15.37
N TYR A 238 13.13 -24.03 -14.33
CA TYR A 238 13.58 -24.18 -12.95
C TYR A 238 12.76 -25.29 -12.26
N GLY A 239 12.88 -26.51 -12.76
CA GLY A 239 12.53 -27.72 -12.01
C GLY A 239 13.71 -28.09 -11.11
N VAL A 240 13.44 -28.30 -9.83
CA VAL A 240 14.30 -29.17 -9.01
C VAL A 240 14.16 -30.61 -9.49
#